data_AF-A0A5V7ULR1-F1
#
_entry.id   AF-A0A5V7ULR1-F1
#
_cell.length_a   1.000
_cell.length_b   1.000
_cell.length_c   1.000
_cell.angle_alpha   90.00
_cell.angle_beta   90.00
_cell.angle_gamma   90.00
#
_symmetry.space_group_name_H-M   'P 1'
#
loop_
_entity.id
_entity.type
_entity.pdbx_description
1 polymer ?
#
loop_
_entity_poly.entity_id
_entity_poly.type
_entity_poly.pdbx_seq_one_letter_code
_entity_poly.pdbx_strand_id
1 'polypeptide(L)'
;SPAIEMYDALNDAASKGIDDQALKAVQRDALRFSTTYGASAVEFVQSTESINSAIAGLTGNELPKVTKVANTLAFALKSTAAETAEFMGQMFGNFSADAERLGRVQFAEQLAGKMVYMRKTFGTEMATIKDLMEGARGVGTNYGVGLDEQLAVLGQLNRTLGTEASSAYEGFMTGAVEGAKKLGLSFT
;
A
#
# COMPACT_ATOMS: atom_id res chain seq x y z
N SER A 1 -20.74 9.46 -21.69
CA SER A 1 -21.54 8.22 -21.49
C SER A 1 -20.58 7.19 -20.96
N PRO A 2 -21.00 6.25 -20.10
CA PRO A 2 -20.08 5.36 -19.39
C PRO A 2 -19.17 4.55 -20.33
N ALA A 3 -19.64 4.22 -21.53
CA ALA A 3 -18.83 3.53 -22.54
C ALA A 3 -17.73 4.42 -23.15
N ILE A 4 -17.99 5.71 -23.37
CA ILE A 4 -17.00 6.67 -23.89
C ILE A 4 -15.93 6.93 -22.83
N GLU A 5 -16.34 7.18 -21.58
CA GLU A 5 -15.39 7.42 -20.48
C GLU A 5 -14.49 6.20 -20.21
N MET A 6 -15.03 5.00 -20.32
CA MET A 6 -14.25 3.76 -20.26
C MET A 6 -13.25 3.65 -21.42
N TYR A 7 -13.68 3.98 -22.64
CA TYR A 7 -12.81 3.98 -23.82
C TYR A 7 -11.66 4.99 -23.67
N ASP A 8 -11.97 6.19 -23.20
CA ASP A 8 -10.98 7.25 -22.97
C ASP A 8 -9.98 6.85 -21.87
N ALA A 9 -10.46 6.27 -20.76
CA ALA A 9 -9.59 5.78 -19.68
C ALA A 9 -8.63 4.67 -20.14
N LEU A 10 -9.11 3.74 -20.98
CA LEU A 10 -8.27 2.68 -21.54
C LEU A 10 -7.23 3.24 -22.52
N ASN A 11 -7.61 4.21 -23.36
CA ASN A 11 -6.69 4.85 -24.29
C ASN A 11 -5.63 5.69 -23.59
N ASP A 12 -6.00 6.41 -22.53
CA ASP A 12 -5.07 7.16 -21.71
C ASP A 12 -4.04 6.21 -21.06
N ALA A 13 -4.51 5.11 -20.46
CA ALA A 13 -3.64 4.08 -19.90
C ALA A 13 -2.72 3.42 -20.95
N ALA A 14 -3.22 3.15 -22.16
CA ALA A 14 -2.43 2.63 -23.28
C ALA A 14 -1.36 3.64 -23.73
N SER A 15 -1.70 4.93 -23.81
CA SER A 15 -0.77 6.00 -24.21
C SER A 15 0.42 6.14 -23.24
N LYS A 16 0.24 5.70 -21.99
CA LYS A 16 1.25 5.69 -20.93
C LYS A 16 2.07 4.38 -20.89
N GLY A 17 1.92 3.54 -21.91
CA GLY A 17 2.74 2.34 -22.12
C GLY A 17 2.23 1.07 -21.43
N ILE A 18 0.99 1.05 -20.95
CA ILE A 18 0.39 -0.16 -20.40
C ILE A 18 -0.02 -1.09 -21.56
N ASP A 19 0.43 -2.34 -21.50
CA ASP A 19 0.19 -3.35 -22.54
C ASP A 19 -1.31 -3.67 -22.72
N ASP A 20 -1.73 -3.89 -23.97
CA ASP A 20 -3.12 -4.19 -24.33
C ASP A 20 -3.69 -5.42 -23.61
N GLN A 21 -2.89 -6.46 -23.36
CA GLN A 21 -3.36 -7.64 -22.61
C GLN A 21 -3.60 -7.30 -21.14
N ALA A 22 -2.73 -6.48 -20.56
CA ALA A 22 -2.92 -5.97 -19.20
C ALA A 22 -4.19 -5.11 -19.12
N LEU A 23 -4.42 -4.22 -20.10
CA LEU A 23 -5.62 -3.37 -20.16
C LEU A 23 -6.91 -4.19 -20.33
N LYS A 24 -6.91 -5.25 -21.15
CA LYS A 24 -8.06 -6.17 -21.26
C LYS A 24 -8.36 -6.87 -19.94
N ALA A 25 -7.32 -7.28 -19.21
CA ALA A 25 -7.49 -7.87 -17.89
C ALA A 25 -8.05 -6.86 -16.89
N VAL A 26 -7.51 -5.64 -16.87
CA VAL A 26 -7.97 -4.52 -16.04
C VAL A 26 -9.43 -4.18 -16.34
N GLN A 27 -9.82 -4.05 -17.61
CA GLN A 27 -11.19 -3.73 -18.02
C GLN A 27 -12.19 -4.79 -17.51
N ARG A 28 -11.87 -6.08 -17.70
CA ARG A 28 -12.71 -7.18 -17.23
C ARG A 28 -12.84 -7.15 -15.71
N ASP A 29 -11.73 -6.92 -15.01
CA ASP A 29 -11.70 -6.90 -13.55
C ASP A 29 -12.44 -5.67 -13.01
N ALA A 30 -12.36 -4.51 -13.68
CA ALA A 30 -13.08 -3.29 -13.37
C ALA A 30 -14.61 -3.48 -13.48
N LEU A 31 -15.08 -4.11 -14.56
CA LEU A 31 -16.51 -4.42 -14.73
C LEU A 31 -17.00 -5.40 -13.65
N ARG A 32 -16.20 -6.42 -13.32
CA ARG A 32 -16.51 -7.33 -12.21
C ARG A 32 -16.53 -6.61 -10.87
N PHE A 33 -15.57 -5.72 -10.64
CA PHE A 33 -15.48 -4.93 -9.41
C PHE A 33 -16.70 -4.02 -9.24
N SER A 34 -17.07 -3.31 -10.32
CA SER A 34 -18.25 -2.45 -10.35
C SER A 34 -19.55 -3.22 -10.07
N THR A 35 -19.73 -4.37 -10.71
CA THR A 35 -20.91 -5.23 -10.48
C THR A 35 -20.95 -5.84 -9.08
N THR A 36 -19.79 -6.14 -8.47
CA THR A 36 -19.70 -6.76 -7.14
C THR A 36 -19.89 -5.74 -6.01
N TYR A 37 -19.31 -4.54 -6.15
CA TYR A 37 -19.20 -3.55 -5.07
C TYR A 37 -19.98 -2.26 -5.32
N GLY A 38 -20.61 -2.10 -6.49
CA GLY A 38 -21.31 -0.87 -6.87
C GLY A 38 -20.38 0.32 -7.13
N ALA A 39 -19.08 0.06 -7.36
CA ALA A 39 -18.06 1.09 -7.58
C ALA A 39 -17.89 1.46 -9.06
N SER A 40 -17.17 2.56 -9.34
CA SER A 40 -16.92 3.00 -10.72
C SER A 40 -15.89 2.10 -11.42
N ALA A 41 -16.29 1.48 -12.53
CA ALA A 41 -15.35 0.76 -13.39
C ALA A 41 -14.33 1.71 -14.04
N VAL A 42 -14.72 2.95 -14.34
CA VAL A 42 -13.84 3.95 -14.96
C VAL A 42 -12.73 4.35 -13.98
N GLU A 43 -13.06 4.64 -12.72
CA GLU A 43 -12.08 4.98 -11.69
C GLU A 43 -11.11 3.82 -11.45
N PHE A 44 -11.61 2.57 -11.50
CA PHE A 44 -10.75 1.40 -11.42
C PHE A 44 -9.72 1.39 -12.55
N VAL A 45 -10.13 1.61 -13.80
CA VAL A 45 -9.19 1.66 -14.93
C VAL A 45 -8.19 2.80 -14.76
N GLN A 46 -8.66 4.00 -14.41
CA GLN A 46 -7.80 5.17 -14.17
C GLN A 46 -6.76 4.90 -13.06
N SER A 47 -7.15 4.20 -11.99
CA SER A 47 -6.22 3.85 -10.91
C SER A 47 -5.05 2.96 -11.34
N THR A 48 -5.20 2.24 -12.45
CA THR A 48 -4.13 1.38 -13.00
C THR A 48 -2.88 2.20 -13.29
N GLU A 49 -3.04 3.41 -13.80
CA GLU A 49 -1.94 4.32 -14.04
C GLU A 49 -1.27 4.73 -12.71
N SER A 50 -2.05 5.20 -11.74
CA SER A 50 -1.53 5.63 -10.44
C SER A 50 -0.73 4.52 -9.75
N ILE A 51 -1.17 3.28 -9.91
CA ILE A 51 -0.51 2.10 -9.34
C ILE A 51 0.76 1.76 -10.12
N ASN A 52 0.71 1.81 -11.45
CA ASN A 52 1.88 1.57 -12.29
C ASN A 52 2.99 2.62 -12.08
N SER A 53 2.61 3.87 -11.82
CA SER A 53 3.56 4.95 -11.53
C SER A 53 4.10 4.89 -10.09
N ALA A 54 3.26 4.54 -9.11
CA ALA A 54 3.69 4.42 -7.71
C ALA A 54 4.55 3.18 -7.43
N ILE A 55 4.34 2.08 -8.17
CA ILE A 55 5.02 0.81 -7.95
C ILE A 55 5.87 0.47 -9.18
N ALA A 56 7.13 0.90 -9.14
CA ALA A 56 8.06 0.73 -10.26
C ALA A 56 8.29 -0.74 -10.62
N GLY A 57 8.15 -1.09 -11.90
CA GLY A 57 8.56 -2.38 -12.49
C GLY A 57 7.51 -3.50 -12.47
N LEU A 58 6.25 -3.21 -12.19
CA LEU A 58 5.19 -4.21 -12.32
C LEU A 58 5.14 -4.72 -13.76
N THR A 59 5.16 -6.03 -13.93
CA THR A 59 4.99 -6.63 -15.27
C THR A 59 3.53 -6.53 -15.72
N GLY A 60 3.27 -6.67 -17.02
CA GLY A 60 1.90 -6.64 -17.57
C GLY A 60 0.96 -7.70 -16.98
N ASN A 61 1.50 -8.79 -16.43
CA ASN A 61 0.72 -9.82 -15.73
C ASN A 61 0.50 -9.53 -14.25
N GLU A 62 1.34 -8.70 -13.63
CA GLU A 62 1.24 -8.31 -12.22
C GLU A 62 0.38 -7.06 -12.05
N LEU A 63 0.53 -6.08 -12.94
CA LEU A 63 -0.18 -4.80 -12.86
C LEU A 63 -1.70 -4.98 -12.68
N PRO A 64 -2.44 -5.75 -13.50
CA PRO A 64 -3.87 -5.94 -13.29
C PRO A 64 -4.21 -6.56 -11.93
N LYS A 65 -3.38 -7.47 -11.43
CA LYS A 65 -3.59 -8.14 -10.14
C LYS A 65 -3.37 -7.18 -8.98
N VAL A 66 -2.29 -6.39 -9.03
CA VAL A 66 -2.00 -5.37 -8.02
C VAL A 66 -3.07 -4.28 -8.06
N THR A 67 -3.53 -3.85 -9.25
CA THR A 67 -4.65 -2.92 -9.41
C THR A 67 -5.91 -3.41 -8.72
N LYS A 68 -6.26 -4.69 -8.91
CA LYS A 68 -7.41 -5.30 -8.25
C LYS A 68 -7.25 -5.32 -6.72
N VAL A 69 -6.08 -5.66 -6.22
CA VAL A 69 -5.79 -5.66 -4.77
C VAL A 69 -5.92 -4.26 -4.19
N ALA A 70 -5.32 -3.26 -4.84
CA ALA A 70 -5.38 -1.86 -4.42
C ALA A 70 -6.81 -1.34 -4.37
N ASN A 71 -7.61 -1.55 -5.42
CA ASN A 71 -9.01 -1.09 -5.44
C ASN A 71 -9.87 -1.82 -4.40
N THR A 72 -9.62 -3.11 -4.18
CA THR A 72 -10.30 -3.89 -3.14
C THR A 72 -9.94 -3.36 -1.75
N LEU A 73 -8.67 -3.02 -1.53
CA LEU A 73 -8.20 -2.41 -0.28
C LEU A 73 -8.79 -1.02 -0.07
N ALA A 74 -8.78 -0.17 -1.10
CA ALA A 74 -9.37 1.17 -1.08
C ALA A 74 -10.83 1.10 -0.64
N PHE A 75 -11.62 0.22 -1.28
CA PHE A 75 -13.01 -0.03 -0.90
C PHE A 75 -13.14 -0.55 0.54
N ALA A 76 -12.32 -1.53 0.91
CA ALA A 76 -12.33 -2.14 2.23
C ALA A 76 -11.96 -1.18 3.36
N LEU A 77 -11.19 -0.12 3.07
CA LEU A 77 -10.77 0.90 4.03
C LEU A 77 -11.46 2.26 3.82
N LYS A 78 -12.49 2.34 2.96
CA LYS A 78 -13.16 3.59 2.60
C LYS A 78 -12.18 4.70 2.18
N SER A 79 -11.13 4.33 1.47
CA SER A 79 -10.10 5.22 0.92
C SER A 79 -10.24 5.32 -0.59
N THR A 80 -9.54 6.27 -1.20
CA THR A 80 -9.47 6.41 -2.66
C THR A 80 -8.40 5.50 -3.27
N ALA A 81 -8.55 5.21 -4.56
CA ALA A 81 -7.54 4.44 -5.28
C ALA A 81 -6.19 5.17 -5.35
N ALA A 82 -6.19 6.51 -5.41
CA ALA A 82 -4.98 7.33 -5.41
C ALA A 82 -4.22 7.25 -4.08
N GLU A 83 -4.91 7.42 -2.94
CA GLU A 83 -4.31 7.26 -1.60
C GLU A 83 -3.75 5.84 -1.41
N THR A 84 -4.48 4.84 -1.88
CA THR A 84 -4.04 3.45 -1.80
C THR A 84 -2.82 3.20 -2.67
N ALA A 85 -2.77 3.75 -3.89
CA ALA A 85 -1.62 3.63 -4.77
C ALA A 85 -0.37 4.28 -4.18
N GLU A 86 -0.50 5.48 -3.61
CA GLU A 86 0.59 6.18 -2.93
C GLU A 86 1.11 5.36 -1.74
N PHE A 87 0.22 4.91 -0.86
CA PHE A 87 0.57 4.08 0.29
C PHE A 87 1.27 2.78 -0.15
N MET A 88 0.72 2.07 -1.14
CA MET A 88 1.33 0.86 -1.66
C MET A 88 2.71 1.16 -2.26
N GLY A 89 2.86 2.23 -3.05
CA GLY A 89 4.15 2.66 -3.59
C GLY A 89 5.21 2.86 -2.51
N GLN A 90 4.86 3.57 -1.44
CA GLN A 90 5.74 3.75 -0.27
C GLN A 90 6.13 2.40 0.36
N MET A 91 5.17 1.49 0.56
CA MET A 91 5.44 0.18 1.14
C MET A 91 6.31 -0.70 0.23
N PHE A 92 6.10 -0.66 -1.09
CA PHE A 92 6.96 -1.34 -2.06
C PHE A 92 8.37 -0.76 -2.09
N GLY A 93 8.54 0.55 -1.90
CA GLY A 93 9.85 1.19 -1.77
C GLY A 93 10.56 0.77 -0.49
N ASN A 94 9.90 0.92 0.65
CA ASN A 94 10.46 0.66 1.98
C ASN A 94 10.76 -0.83 2.21
N PHE A 95 9.94 -1.72 1.66
CA PHE A 95 10.07 -3.18 1.82
C PHE A 95 10.36 -3.88 0.48
N SER A 96 11.15 -3.22 -0.38
CA SER A 96 11.50 -3.73 -1.72
C SER A 96 12.11 -5.14 -1.68
N ALA A 97 13.01 -5.41 -0.73
CA ALA A 97 13.61 -6.74 -0.55
C ALA A 97 12.56 -7.83 -0.25
N ASP A 98 11.54 -7.52 0.55
CA ASP A 98 10.44 -8.45 0.83
C ASP A 98 9.51 -8.61 -0.38
N ALA A 99 9.22 -7.51 -1.09
CA ALA A 99 8.43 -7.53 -2.30
C ALA A 99 9.07 -8.37 -3.42
N GLU A 100 10.40 -8.33 -3.54
CA GLU A 100 11.17 -9.16 -4.48
C GLU A 100 11.20 -10.63 -4.04
N ARG A 101 11.42 -10.90 -2.75
CA ARG A 101 11.49 -12.26 -2.21
C ARG A 101 10.15 -13.00 -2.28
N LEU A 102 9.05 -12.31 -1.98
CA LEU A 102 7.69 -12.89 -2.00
C LEU A 102 7.07 -12.88 -3.40
N GLY A 103 7.52 -11.97 -4.26
CA GLY A 103 6.81 -11.60 -5.47
C GLY A 103 5.79 -10.50 -5.20
N ARG A 104 5.69 -9.56 -6.15
CA ARG A 104 5.02 -8.26 -5.94
C ARG A 104 3.52 -8.40 -5.72
N VAL A 105 2.87 -9.31 -6.45
CA VAL A 105 1.43 -9.59 -6.26
C VAL A 105 1.16 -10.15 -4.87
N GLN A 106 1.97 -11.11 -4.41
CA GLN A 106 1.80 -11.71 -3.09
C GLN A 106 2.08 -10.68 -1.99
N PHE A 107 3.10 -9.83 -2.16
CA PHE A 107 3.37 -8.74 -1.23
C PHE A 107 2.19 -7.76 -1.14
N ALA A 108 1.61 -7.35 -2.28
CA ALA A 108 0.42 -6.50 -2.30
C ALA A 108 -0.77 -7.14 -1.57
N GLU A 109 -1.03 -8.43 -1.77
CA GLU A 109 -2.10 -9.17 -1.10
C GLU A 109 -1.87 -9.24 0.42
N GLN A 110 -0.63 -9.53 0.85
CA GLN A 110 -0.28 -9.55 2.27
C GLN A 110 -0.42 -8.17 2.90
N LEU A 111 0.04 -7.11 2.22
CA LEU A 111 -0.12 -5.74 2.67
C LEU A 111 -1.59 -5.39 2.86
N ALA A 112 -2.44 -5.68 1.87
CA ALA A 112 -3.88 -5.46 1.98
C ALA A 112 -4.50 -6.22 3.16
N GLY A 113 -4.11 -7.48 3.38
CA GLY A 113 -4.55 -8.27 4.53
C GLY A 113 -4.16 -7.67 5.87
N LYS A 114 -2.91 -7.21 6.01
CA LYS A 114 -2.40 -6.54 7.22
C LYS A 114 -3.19 -5.25 7.48
N MET A 115 -3.50 -4.48 6.44
CA MET A 115 -4.24 -3.23 6.57
C MET A 115 -5.71 -3.44 6.98
N VAL A 116 -6.36 -4.46 6.44
CA VAL A 116 -7.70 -4.88 6.90
C VAL A 116 -7.65 -5.35 8.36
N TYR A 117 -6.60 -6.07 8.75
CA TYR A 117 -6.39 -6.47 10.14
C TYR A 117 -6.19 -5.25 11.06
N MET A 118 -5.40 -4.26 10.63
CA MET A 118 -5.19 -3.02 11.37
C MET A 118 -6.51 -2.29 11.64
N ARG A 119 -7.33 -2.12 10.61
CA ARG A 119 -8.67 -1.53 10.76
C ARG A 119 -9.54 -2.32 11.73
N LYS A 120 -9.57 -3.65 11.62
CA LYS A 120 -10.40 -4.50 12.47
C LYS A 120 -9.95 -4.48 13.94
N THR A 121 -8.65 -4.48 14.18
CA THR A 121 -8.06 -4.65 15.52
C THR A 121 -7.91 -3.31 16.25
N PHE A 122 -7.52 -2.26 15.52
CA PHE A 122 -7.19 -0.95 16.10
C PHE A 122 -8.18 0.15 15.72
N GLY A 123 -9.14 -0.12 14.83
CA GLY A 123 -10.09 0.89 14.34
C GLY A 123 -9.44 1.97 13.47
N THR A 124 -8.23 1.73 12.98
CA THR A 124 -7.44 2.71 12.21
C THR A 124 -7.85 2.70 10.75
N GLU A 125 -8.12 3.89 10.21
CA GLU A 125 -8.34 4.07 8.77
C GLU A 125 -7.00 4.20 8.02
N MET A 126 -7.01 4.10 6.69
CA MET A 126 -5.78 4.13 5.88
C MET A 126 -4.94 5.39 6.13
N ALA A 127 -5.58 6.56 6.17
CA ALA A 127 -4.89 7.83 6.43
C ALA A 127 -4.14 7.80 7.76
N THR A 128 -4.75 7.30 8.83
CA THR A 128 -4.09 7.16 10.13
C THR A 128 -2.89 6.23 10.06
N ILE A 129 -3.01 5.09 9.37
CA ILE A 129 -1.89 4.15 9.24
C ILE A 129 -0.74 4.78 8.43
N LYS A 130 -1.07 5.51 7.36
CA LYS A 130 -0.10 6.27 6.55
C LYS A 130 0.63 7.30 7.42
N ASP A 131 -0.10 8.13 8.16
CA ASP A 131 0.47 9.16 9.06
C ASP A 131 1.38 8.54 10.13
N LEU A 132 0.99 7.38 10.68
CA LEU A 132 1.79 6.65 11.65
C LEU A 132 3.13 6.19 11.05
N MET A 133 3.09 5.59 9.86
CA MET A 133 4.27 5.10 9.16
C MET A 133 5.20 6.24 8.71
N GLU A 134 4.64 7.33 8.18
CA GLU A 134 5.40 8.52 7.76
C GLU A 134 6.03 9.23 8.96
N GLY A 135 5.27 9.40 10.05
CA GLY A 135 5.76 10.00 11.29
C GLY A 135 6.88 9.21 11.95
N ALA A 136 6.93 7.89 11.74
CA ALA A 136 8.01 7.03 12.20
C ALA A 136 9.29 7.19 11.35
N ARG A 137 9.25 7.95 10.25
CA ARG A 137 10.39 8.28 9.38
C ARG A 137 11.18 7.06 8.88
N GLY A 138 10.50 5.92 8.74
CA GLY A 138 11.13 4.66 8.31
C GLY A 138 12.19 4.12 9.26
N VAL A 139 12.28 4.60 10.51
CA VAL A 139 13.30 4.14 11.47
C VAL A 139 13.24 2.64 11.70
N GLY A 140 12.04 2.06 11.80
CA GLY A 140 11.88 0.61 11.92
C GLY A 140 12.53 -0.13 10.75
N THR A 141 12.23 0.29 9.53
CA THR A 141 12.77 -0.32 8.30
C THR A 141 14.29 -0.15 8.21
N ASN A 142 14.81 1.03 8.53
CA ASN A 142 16.25 1.31 8.55
C ASN A 142 17.01 0.41 9.54
N TYR A 143 16.34 -0.07 10.58
CA TYR A 143 16.89 -1.01 11.56
C TYR A 143 16.46 -2.47 11.32
N GLY A 144 15.90 -2.79 10.15
CA GLY A 144 15.55 -4.16 9.79
C GLY A 144 14.30 -4.70 10.47
N VAL A 145 13.51 -3.85 11.13
CA VAL A 145 12.23 -4.25 11.73
C VAL A 145 11.22 -4.51 10.62
N GLY A 146 10.64 -5.71 10.63
CA GLY A 146 9.64 -6.10 9.63
C GLY A 146 8.36 -5.29 9.74
N LEU A 147 7.63 -5.17 8.61
CA LEU A 147 6.38 -4.41 8.54
C LEU A 147 5.36 -4.84 9.61
N ASP A 148 5.26 -6.14 9.91
CA ASP A 148 4.31 -6.67 10.90
C ASP A 148 4.54 -6.10 12.30
N GLU A 149 5.80 -6.03 12.73
CA GLU A 149 6.15 -5.51 14.04
C GLU A 149 5.91 -4.00 14.07
N GLN A 150 6.30 -3.27 13.02
CA GLN A 150 6.05 -1.83 12.93
C GLN A 150 4.54 -1.53 13.04
N LEU A 151 3.70 -2.22 12.27
CA LEU A 151 2.25 -2.03 12.31
C LEU A 151 1.65 -2.41 13.67
N ALA A 152 2.10 -3.50 14.29
CA ALA A 152 1.60 -3.93 15.60
C ALA A 152 1.96 -2.91 16.70
N VAL A 153 3.21 -2.44 16.73
CA VAL A 153 3.69 -1.46 17.71
C VAL A 153 2.99 -0.12 17.50
N LEU A 154 2.97 0.40 16.27
CA LEU A 154 2.30 1.67 15.96
C LEU A 154 0.80 1.59 16.23
N GLY A 155 0.14 0.49 15.88
CA GLY A 155 -1.28 0.26 16.18
C GLY A 155 -1.56 0.27 17.69
N GLN A 156 -0.71 -0.39 18.48
CA GLN A 156 -0.85 -0.42 19.93
C GLN A 156 -0.61 0.95 20.55
N LEU A 157 0.45 1.66 20.13
CA LEU A 157 0.77 2.99 20.61
C LEU A 157 -0.33 4.00 20.24
N ASN A 158 -0.89 3.90 19.02
CA ASN A 158 -1.95 4.79 18.56
C ASN A 158 -3.21 4.73 19.43
N ARG A 159 -3.52 3.58 20.04
CA ARG A 159 -4.67 3.45 20.96
C ARG A 159 -4.58 4.37 22.19
N THR A 160 -3.36 4.65 22.64
CA THR A 160 -3.10 5.43 23.85
C THR A 160 -2.56 6.82 23.56
N LEU A 161 -1.74 6.94 22.52
CA LEU A 161 -0.99 8.14 22.19
C LEU A 161 -1.54 8.87 20.96
N GLY A 162 -2.45 8.26 20.19
CA GLY A 162 -2.92 8.85 18.93
C GLY A 162 -1.74 9.19 18.00
N THR A 163 -1.69 10.45 17.57
CA THR A 163 -0.67 10.99 16.65
C THR A 163 0.76 10.93 17.19
N GLU A 164 0.92 10.91 18.51
CA GLU A 164 2.21 10.86 19.20
C GLU A 164 2.84 9.45 19.17
N ALA A 165 2.11 8.45 18.69
CA ALA A 165 2.62 7.09 18.54
C ALA A 165 3.85 7.02 17.63
N SER A 166 3.87 7.78 16.53
CA SER A 166 4.96 7.74 15.56
C SER A 166 6.27 8.29 16.13
N SER A 167 6.21 9.44 16.82
CA SER A 167 7.37 10.06 17.46
C SER A 167 7.86 9.26 18.67
N ALA A 168 6.93 8.64 19.42
CA ALA A 168 7.30 7.72 20.50
C ALA A 168 8.03 6.49 19.97
N TYR A 169 7.55 5.90 18.87
CA TYR A 169 8.20 4.76 18.22
C TYR A 169 9.59 5.14 17.69
N GLU A 170 9.70 6.28 17.00
CA GLU A 170 10.98 6.81 16.50
C GLU A 170 12.00 7.05 17.64
N GLY A 171 11.56 7.71 18.70
CA GLY A 171 12.39 8.00 19.87
C GLY A 171 12.87 6.73 20.56
N PHE A 172 11.98 5.73 20.70
CA PHE A 172 12.34 4.42 21.24
C PHE A 172 13.41 3.73 20.40
N MET A 173 13.20 3.63 19.08
CA MET A 173 14.15 2.96 18.18
C MET A 173 15.52 3.66 18.18
N THR A 174 15.54 4.98 18.11
CA THR A 174 16.78 5.77 18.13
C THR A 174 17.52 5.61 19.46
N GLY A 175 16.78 5.69 20.58
CA GLY A 175 17.35 5.53 21.92
C GLY A 175 17.89 4.13 22.18
N ALA A 176 17.19 3.09 21.72
CA ALA A 176 17.65 1.69 21.82
C ALA A 176 18.98 1.49 21.09
N VAL A 177 19.14 2.12 19.92
CA VAL A 177 20.38 2.06 19.13
C VAL A 177 21.53 2.82 19.79
N GLU A 178 21.29 4.02 20.29
CA GLU A 178 22.32 4.76 21.05
C GLU A 178 22.76 3.99 22.30
N GLY A 179 21.81 3.34 22.99
CA GLY A 179 22.10 2.46 24.12
C GLY A 179 22.94 1.25 23.71
N ALA A 180 22.58 0.56 22.62
CA ALA A 180 23.32 -0.58 22.09
C ALA A 180 24.78 -0.21 21.80
N LYS A 181 25.00 0.92 21.11
CA LYS A 181 26.33 1.45 20.82
C LYS A 181 27.16 1.68 22.09
N LYS A 182 26.56 2.28 23.14
CA LYS A 182 27.24 2.50 24.43
C LYS A 182 27.60 1.18 25.14
N LEU A 183 26.82 0.13 24.93
CA LEU A 183 27.06 -1.20 25.49
C LEU A 183 27.98 -2.08 24.62
N GLY A 184 28.43 -1.59 23.47
CA GLY A 184 29.20 -2.38 22.51
C GLY A 184 28.38 -3.50 21.83
N LEU A 185 27.06 -3.36 21.81
CA LEU A 185 26.12 -4.29 21.17
C LEU A 185 25.64 -3.75 19.82
N SER A 186 25.31 -4.67 18.89
CA SER A 186 24.59 -4.36 17.65
C SER A 186 23.24 -5.07 17.68
N PHE A 187 22.16 -4.33 17.42
CA PHE A 187 20.82 -4.90 17.22
C PHE A 187 20.45 -5.04 15.74
N THR A 188 21.46 -4.96 14.86
CA THR A 188 21.37 -5.24 13.42
C THR A 188 22.39 -6.29 13.04
#